data_AF-A0A317FP43-F1
#
_entry.id   AF-A0A317FP43-F1
#
_cell.length_a   1.000
_cell.length_b   1.000
_cell.length_c   1.000
_cell.angle_alpha   90.00
_cell.angle_beta   90.00
_cell.angle_gamma   90.00
#
_symmetry.space_group_name_H-M   'P 1'
#
loop_
_entity.id
_entity.type
_entity.pdbx_description
1 polymer ?
#
loop_
_entity_poly.entity_id
_entity_poly.type
_entity_poly.pdbx_seq_one_letter_code
_entity_poly.pdbx_strand_id
1 'polypeptide(L)'
;MMILRPIQKSDYAALVTIADESGHGFTSLPNNEELLQKKIAHSVNSFTKTTSQPGDEGYLFVLEDTETGEVVGTSGIEAAVGLDDAFYHYHLSKVIHSSRTLDVYKAVDILTLCNDYTGATELCTLFLKDGYRKNCNGKLLSKARFMFIKQHQQRFAQTVIAEMRGVSDENGSSPFWQWLEEHFFSMDFPTADYLTGIGQKVFIAELMPKYPIYVNLLSKEAQAVIGQVHDNTRPAIQLLKSEGFTFNGYVDIFDAGPTVEAKVDNIATVRNAQNFSVEIGEMTGDTMVLLANDKLEDFRATVVPMAFDSRSNSLVLTQELADALHLKSGDFVTATPV
;
A
#
# COMPACT_ATOMS: atom_id res chain seq x y z
N MET A 1 -3.76 -12.46 20.63
CA MET A 1 -4.06 -11.05 20.22
C MET A 1 -3.30 -10.74 18.93
N MET A 2 -3.82 -9.88 18.05
CA MET A 2 -3.08 -9.49 16.84
C MET A 2 -2.25 -8.23 17.10
N ILE A 3 -0.95 -8.28 16.82
CA ILE A 3 -0.04 -7.14 16.96
C ILE A 3 0.64 -6.87 15.62
N LEU A 4 0.51 -5.64 15.13
CA LEU A 4 1.32 -5.15 14.02
C LEU A 4 2.62 -4.59 14.57
N ARG A 5 3.75 -5.03 14.01
CA ARG A 5 5.09 -4.59 14.38
C ARG A 5 6.02 -4.49 13.15
N PRO A 6 7.12 -3.73 13.23
CA PRO A 6 8.21 -3.79 12.27
C PRO A 6 8.68 -5.22 12.02
N ILE A 7 9.00 -5.52 10.76
CA ILE A 7 9.59 -6.81 10.39
C ILE A 7 10.99 -6.96 10.98
N GLN A 8 11.34 -8.19 11.33
CA GLN A 8 12.64 -8.59 11.84
C GLN A 8 13.30 -9.62 10.92
N LYS A 9 14.62 -9.78 11.04
CA LYS A 9 15.38 -10.79 10.28
C LYS A 9 14.87 -12.21 10.49
N SER A 10 14.34 -12.51 11.69
CA SER A 10 13.74 -13.80 12.02
C SER A 10 12.43 -14.09 11.29
N ASP A 11 11.75 -13.07 10.75
CA ASP A 11 10.48 -13.24 10.04
C ASP A 11 10.66 -13.70 8.58
N TYR A 12 11.90 -13.90 8.12
CA TYR A 12 12.21 -14.27 6.73
C TYR A 12 11.40 -15.47 6.24
N ALA A 13 11.34 -16.55 7.03
CA ALA A 13 10.61 -17.75 6.63
C ALA A 13 9.10 -17.47 6.43
N ALA A 14 8.50 -16.66 7.29
CA ALA A 14 7.10 -16.27 7.15
C ALA A 14 6.89 -15.36 5.93
N LEU A 15 7.83 -14.45 5.66
CA LEU A 15 7.75 -13.57 4.49
C LEU A 15 7.86 -14.35 3.17
N VAL A 16 8.70 -15.40 3.12
CA VAL A 16 8.77 -16.32 1.96
C VAL A 16 7.42 -17.00 1.73
N THR A 17 6.79 -17.54 2.78
CA THR A 17 5.46 -18.15 2.66
C THR A 17 4.42 -17.14 2.16
N ILE A 18 4.43 -15.91 2.69
CA ILE A 18 3.54 -14.84 2.25
C ILE A 18 3.77 -14.47 0.78
N ALA A 19 5.03 -14.39 0.34
CA ALA A 19 5.37 -14.07 -1.05
C ALA A 19 4.83 -15.15 -2.01
N ASP A 20 4.96 -16.42 -1.64
CA ASP A 20 4.40 -17.54 -2.40
C ASP A 20 2.86 -17.49 -2.47
N GLU A 21 2.20 -17.26 -1.33
CA GLU A 21 0.73 -17.18 -1.24
C GLU A 21 0.13 -15.92 -1.92
N SER A 22 0.93 -14.87 -2.15
CA SER A 22 0.44 -13.61 -2.75
C SER A 22 0.11 -13.72 -4.24
N GLY A 23 0.69 -14.70 -4.94
CA GLY A 23 0.45 -14.99 -6.35
C GLY A 23 1.03 -13.93 -7.32
N HIS A 24 0.67 -14.05 -8.60
CA HIS A 24 1.16 -13.19 -9.69
C HIS A 24 0.75 -11.72 -9.54
N GLY A 25 1.49 -10.78 -10.13
CA GLY A 25 1.12 -9.36 -10.13
C GLY A 25 1.26 -8.68 -8.76
N PHE A 26 1.96 -9.31 -7.82
CA PHE A 26 2.28 -8.74 -6.51
C PHE A 26 3.76 -8.30 -6.47
N THR A 27 4.14 -7.45 -7.42
CA THR A 27 5.52 -7.00 -7.70
C THR A 27 6.27 -6.42 -6.50
N SER A 28 5.55 -5.83 -5.54
CA SER A 28 6.16 -5.25 -4.33
C SER A 28 6.77 -6.29 -3.36
N LEU A 29 6.45 -7.57 -3.53
CA LEU A 29 6.98 -8.68 -2.73
C LEU A 29 7.22 -9.93 -3.60
N PRO A 30 8.26 -9.91 -4.46
CA PRO A 30 8.54 -11.02 -5.36
C PRO A 30 9.02 -12.26 -4.59
N ASN A 31 8.63 -13.46 -5.06
CA ASN A 31 9.10 -14.73 -4.51
C ASN A 31 10.55 -15.02 -4.96
N ASN A 32 11.50 -14.25 -4.40
CA ASN A 32 12.92 -14.34 -4.68
C ASN A 32 13.71 -14.12 -3.37
N GLU A 33 14.50 -15.12 -2.99
CA GLU A 33 15.25 -15.14 -1.72
C GLU A 33 16.12 -13.89 -1.52
N GLU A 34 16.94 -13.52 -2.50
CA GLU A 34 17.87 -12.40 -2.39
C GLU A 34 17.12 -11.07 -2.18
N LEU A 35 16.02 -10.89 -2.90
CA LEU A 35 15.19 -9.67 -2.81
C LEU A 35 14.42 -9.60 -1.50
N LEU A 36 13.87 -10.72 -1.02
CA LEU A 36 13.18 -10.76 0.27
C LEU A 36 14.17 -10.45 1.41
N GLN A 37 15.37 -11.02 1.38
CA GLN A 37 16.42 -10.70 2.35
C GLN A 37 16.84 -9.23 2.29
N LYS A 38 17.03 -8.68 1.08
CA LYS A 38 17.32 -7.26 0.87
C LYS A 38 16.20 -6.37 1.39
N LYS A 39 14.93 -6.70 1.13
CA LYS A 39 13.76 -5.93 1.59
C LYS A 39 13.67 -5.91 3.12
N ILE A 40 13.91 -7.04 3.79
CA ILE A 40 13.97 -7.10 5.26
C ILE A 40 15.14 -6.26 5.79
N ALA A 41 16.35 -6.43 5.23
CA ALA A 41 17.53 -5.69 5.67
C ALA A 41 17.37 -4.18 5.48
N HIS A 42 16.80 -3.78 4.35
CA HIS A 42 16.46 -2.41 4.03
C HIS A 42 15.47 -1.84 5.05
N SER A 43 14.37 -2.55 5.31
CA SER A 43 13.38 -2.13 6.32
C SER A 43 13.98 -1.98 7.71
N VAL A 44 14.79 -2.94 8.17
CA VAL A 44 15.46 -2.88 9.47
C VAL A 44 16.40 -1.66 9.55
N ASN A 45 17.09 -1.33 8.46
CA ASN A 45 17.93 -0.14 8.40
C ASN A 45 17.10 1.15 8.43
N SER A 46 15.98 1.22 7.71
CA SER A 46 15.07 2.38 7.68
C SER A 46 14.53 2.75 9.07
N PHE A 47 14.19 1.76 9.90
CA PHE A 47 13.71 2.00 11.26
C PHE A 47 14.78 2.60 12.18
N THR A 48 16.06 2.33 11.96
CA THR A 48 17.17 2.87 12.78
C THR A 48 17.80 4.13 12.18
N LYS A 49 17.51 4.43 10.90
CA LYS A 49 18.04 5.59 10.19
C LYS A 49 17.47 6.88 10.75
N THR A 50 18.35 7.81 11.10
CA THR A 50 17.97 9.19 11.43
C THR A 50 17.74 9.96 10.14
N THR A 51 16.51 10.40 9.91
CA THR A 51 16.13 11.25 8.77
C THR A 51 15.05 12.24 9.19
N SER A 52 15.01 13.38 8.49
CA SER A 52 14.04 14.46 8.70
C SER A 52 13.33 14.86 7.40
N GLN A 53 13.49 14.07 6.35
CA GLN A 53 12.82 14.25 5.06
C GLN A 53 12.59 12.89 4.42
N PRO A 54 11.61 12.76 3.50
CA PRO A 54 11.42 11.53 2.75
C PRO A 54 12.65 11.23 1.90
N GLY A 55 13.09 9.97 1.93
CA GLY A 55 14.22 9.49 1.15
C GLY A 55 14.00 8.05 0.69
N ASP A 56 15.08 7.29 0.64
CA ASP A 56 15.09 5.90 0.22
C ASP A 56 14.55 4.93 1.28
N GLU A 57 13.93 5.40 2.37
CA GLU A 57 13.47 4.52 3.45
C GLU A 57 12.22 3.71 3.08
N GLY A 58 12.32 2.39 3.07
CA GLY A 58 11.19 1.46 3.07
C GLY A 58 10.89 0.92 4.47
N TYR A 59 9.62 0.87 4.87
CA TYR A 59 9.15 0.35 6.17
C TYR A 59 8.21 -0.83 5.93
N LEU A 60 8.62 -2.01 6.36
CA LEU A 60 7.85 -3.24 6.25
C LEU A 60 7.38 -3.69 7.64
N PHE A 61 6.10 -3.98 7.74
CA PHE A 61 5.44 -4.44 8.95
C PHE A 61 4.92 -5.87 8.77
N VAL A 62 4.81 -6.59 9.88
CA VAL A 62 4.16 -7.89 9.96
C VAL A 62 3.02 -7.84 10.96
N LEU A 63 1.96 -8.60 10.69
CA LEU A 63 0.89 -8.88 11.64
C LEU A 63 1.18 -10.22 12.30
N GLU A 64 1.41 -10.21 13.61
CA GLU A 64 1.70 -11.38 14.41
C GLU A 64 0.49 -11.75 15.26
N ASP A 65 0.17 -13.04 15.30
CA ASP A 65 -0.70 -13.61 16.33
C ASP A 65 0.14 -13.93 17.58
N THR A 66 -0.03 -13.15 18.64
CA THR A 66 0.75 -13.30 19.87
C THR A 66 0.47 -14.60 20.63
N GLU A 67 -0.60 -15.33 20.32
CA GLU A 67 -0.91 -16.61 20.96
C GLU A 67 -0.09 -17.75 20.34
N THR A 68 0.17 -17.68 19.03
CA THR A 68 0.88 -18.73 18.29
C THR A 68 2.30 -18.34 17.90
N GLY A 69 2.63 -17.05 17.89
CA GLY A 69 3.85 -16.49 17.31
C GLY A 69 3.86 -16.49 15.78
N GLU A 70 2.73 -16.81 15.13
CA GLU A 70 2.64 -16.86 13.67
C GLU A 70 2.56 -15.45 13.07
N VAL A 71 3.37 -15.17 12.06
CA VAL A 71 3.19 -14.01 11.18
C VAL A 71 2.15 -14.35 10.10
N VAL A 72 1.05 -13.61 10.10
CA VAL A 72 -0.17 -13.93 9.33
C VAL A 72 -0.49 -12.91 8.24
N GLY A 73 0.27 -11.82 8.18
CA GLY A 73 0.13 -10.80 7.15
C GLY A 73 1.29 -9.81 7.16
N THR A 74 1.37 -8.98 6.13
CA THR A 74 2.40 -7.94 5.96
C THR A 74 1.83 -6.70 5.30
N SER A 75 2.42 -5.54 5.60
CA SER A 75 2.12 -4.27 4.94
C SER A 75 3.38 -3.42 4.83
N GLY A 76 3.53 -2.69 3.74
CA GLY A 76 4.70 -1.85 3.47
C GLY A 76 4.36 -0.38 3.27
N ILE A 77 5.38 0.46 3.45
CA ILE A 77 5.40 1.88 3.08
C ILE A 77 6.76 2.19 2.47
N GLU A 78 6.82 2.72 1.26
CA GLU A 78 8.03 3.36 0.72
C GLU A 78 7.94 4.88 0.99
N ALA A 79 8.95 5.46 1.62
CA ALA A 79 8.93 6.87 2.03
C ALA A 79 8.79 7.83 0.84
N ALA A 80 9.55 7.57 -0.22
CA ALA A 80 9.49 8.31 -1.47
C ALA A 80 9.84 7.40 -2.66
N VAL A 81 8.88 7.18 -3.55
CA VAL A 81 9.10 6.43 -4.79
C VAL A 81 9.77 7.28 -5.86
N GLY A 82 10.40 6.66 -6.86
CA GLY A 82 10.92 7.40 -8.01
C GLY A 82 12.28 8.07 -7.82
N LEU A 83 12.95 7.88 -6.68
CA LEU A 83 14.21 8.57 -6.37
C LEU A 83 15.43 7.93 -7.04
N ASP A 84 15.58 6.60 -6.92
CA ASP A 84 16.67 5.84 -7.55
C ASP A 84 16.28 5.33 -8.94
N ASP A 85 15.11 4.69 -9.02
CA ASP A 85 14.51 4.21 -10.27
C ASP A 85 13.23 4.97 -10.56
N ALA A 86 13.01 5.33 -11.83
CA ALA A 86 11.79 6.00 -12.25
C ALA A 86 10.54 5.17 -11.92
N PHE A 87 9.54 5.86 -11.36
CA PHE A 87 8.25 5.29 -10.99
C PHE A 87 7.22 5.69 -12.06
N TYR A 88 6.95 4.76 -12.99
CA TYR A 88 6.20 5.03 -14.20
C TYR A 88 4.70 4.73 -14.05
N HIS A 89 3.88 5.54 -14.70
CA HIS A 89 2.43 5.35 -14.81
C HIS A 89 1.96 5.72 -16.21
N TYR A 90 0.76 5.27 -16.56
CA TYR A 90 -0.03 5.96 -17.58
C TYR A 90 -1.00 6.95 -16.95
N HIS A 91 -1.00 8.19 -17.43
CA HIS A 91 -2.07 9.14 -17.18
C HIS A 91 -3.16 9.00 -18.27
N LEU A 92 -4.34 8.53 -17.85
CA LEU A 92 -5.58 8.48 -18.61
C LEU A 92 -6.19 9.88 -18.70
N SER A 93 -6.03 10.51 -19.86
CA SER A 93 -6.52 11.87 -20.14
C SER A 93 -7.37 11.90 -21.40
N LYS A 94 -8.04 13.04 -21.67
CA LYS A 94 -8.87 13.24 -22.86
C LYS A 94 -8.21 14.20 -23.84
N VAL A 95 -8.21 13.84 -25.11
CA VAL A 95 -7.94 14.74 -26.24
C VAL A 95 -9.24 15.04 -26.98
N ILE A 96 -9.44 16.30 -27.36
CA ILE A 96 -10.60 16.75 -28.13
C ILE A 96 -10.20 16.94 -29.59
N HIS A 97 -10.79 16.13 -30.48
CA HIS A 97 -10.72 16.34 -31.92
C HIS A 97 -11.93 17.15 -32.37
N SER A 98 -11.69 18.40 -32.80
CA SER A 98 -12.74 19.27 -33.33
C SER A 98 -12.43 19.70 -34.77
N SER A 99 -13.40 19.50 -35.66
CA SER A 99 -13.36 20.01 -37.03
C SER A 99 -14.65 20.75 -37.32
N ARG A 100 -14.58 22.08 -37.40
CA ARG A 100 -15.74 22.94 -37.70
C ARG A 100 -16.32 22.67 -39.08
N THR A 101 -15.46 22.40 -40.07
CA THR A 101 -15.88 22.14 -41.46
C THR A 101 -16.66 20.85 -41.60
N LEU A 102 -16.38 19.86 -40.75
CA LEU A 102 -17.05 18.56 -40.77
C LEU A 102 -18.12 18.42 -39.69
N ASP A 103 -18.36 19.46 -38.89
CA ASP A 103 -19.20 19.44 -37.68
C ASP A 103 -18.87 18.26 -36.74
N VAL A 104 -17.57 17.99 -36.57
CA VAL A 104 -17.08 16.92 -35.70
C VAL A 104 -16.58 17.50 -34.40
N TYR A 105 -17.08 16.96 -33.30
CA TYR A 105 -16.52 17.13 -31.96
C TYR A 105 -16.43 15.75 -31.30
N LYS A 106 -15.21 15.25 -31.08
CA LYS A 106 -14.97 13.93 -30.53
C LYS A 106 -13.95 14.01 -29.40
N ALA A 107 -14.39 13.68 -28.19
CA ALA A 107 -13.50 13.42 -27.06
C ALA A 107 -12.99 11.98 -27.15
N VAL A 108 -11.68 11.78 -27.02
CA VAL A 108 -11.06 10.46 -27.05
C VAL A 108 -10.12 10.32 -25.87
N ASP A 109 -10.15 9.17 -25.22
CA ASP A 109 -9.25 8.85 -24.11
C ASP A 109 -7.88 8.41 -24.64
N ILE A 110 -6.82 8.89 -24.00
CA ILE A 110 -5.43 8.56 -24.30
C ILE A 110 -4.67 8.19 -23.02
N LEU A 111 -3.71 7.27 -23.13
CA LEU A 111 -2.76 6.91 -22.08
C LEU A 111 -1.42 7.54 -22.40
N THR A 112 -0.91 8.39 -21.50
CA THR A 112 0.39 9.04 -21.66
C THR A 112 1.35 8.56 -20.59
N LEU A 113 2.49 8.00 -20.98
CA LEU A 113 3.52 7.55 -20.05
C LEU A 113 4.10 8.77 -19.30
N CYS A 114 4.15 8.69 -17.97
CA CYS A 114 4.65 9.73 -17.08
C CYS A 114 5.26 9.14 -15.81
N ASN A 115 5.81 10.00 -14.95
CA ASN A 115 6.38 9.66 -13.65
C ASN A 115 6.04 10.71 -12.58
N ASP A 116 4.81 11.22 -12.65
CA ASP A 116 4.33 12.38 -11.88
C ASP A 116 4.31 12.15 -10.36
N TYR A 117 4.32 10.89 -9.91
CA TYR A 117 4.37 10.53 -8.50
C TYR A 117 5.79 10.40 -7.92
N THR A 118 6.83 10.79 -8.67
CA THR A 118 8.20 10.85 -8.13
C THR A 118 8.23 11.68 -6.84
N GLY A 119 8.74 11.07 -5.76
CA GLY A 119 8.81 11.66 -4.42
C GLY A 119 7.56 11.45 -3.54
N ALA A 120 6.50 10.80 -4.03
CA ALA A 120 5.33 10.47 -3.23
C ALA A 120 5.60 9.27 -2.29
N THR A 121 4.91 9.23 -1.16
CA THR A 121 4.92 8.06 -0.27
C THR A 121 3.99 6.99 -0.84
N GLU A 122 4.45 5.76 -0.94
CA GLU A 122 3.63 4.65 -1.45
C GLU A 122 3.26 3.67 -0.33
N LEU A 123 1.99 3.28 -0.29
CA LEU A 123 1.50 2.16 0.50
C LEU A 123 1.61 0.87 -0.33
N CYS A 124 2.59 0.03 -0.02
CA CYS A 124 2.87 -1.18 -0.79
C CYS A 124 2.65 -2.47 0.04
N THR A 125 2.88 -3.63 -0.57
CA THR A 125 3.06 -4.93 0.09
C THR A 125 1.94 -5.30 1.07
N LEU A 126 0.66 -5.10 0.72
CA LEU A 126 -0.47 -5.44 1.61
C LEU A 126 -0.98 -6.87 1.36
N PHE A 127 -0.73 -7.78 2.29
CA PHE A 127 -1.22 -9.16 2.24
C PHE A 127 -1.68 -9.67 3.60
N LEU A 128 -2.78 -10.42 3.62
CA LEU A 128 -3.30 -11.09 4.81
C LEU A 128 -3.81 -12.49 4.44
N LYS A 129 -3.34 -13.50 5.18
CA LYS A 129 -3.78 -14.90 5.03
C LYS A 129 -5.29 -15.01 5.15
N ASP A 130 -5.91 -15.83 4.31
CA ASP A 130 -7.37 -15.95 4.20
C ASP A 130 -8.07 -16.24 5.55
N GLY A 131 -7.53 -17.17 6.34
CA GLY A 131 -8.08 -17.53 7.65
C GLY A 131 -8.05 -16.42 8.70
N TYR A 132 -7.29 -15.35 8.43
CA TYR A 132 -7.12 -14.19 9.29
C TYR A 132 -7.85 -12.94 8.78
N ARG A 133 -8.58 -13.00 7.66
CA ARG A 133 -9.42 -11.91 7.13
C ARG A 133 -10.74 -11.74 7.92
N LYS A 134 -10.61 -11.58 9.24
CA LYS A 134 -11.72 -11.44 10.22
C LYS A 134 -11.34 -10.40 11.27
N ASN A 135 -12.27 -10.07 12.16
CA ASN A 135 -12.02 -9.30 13.40
C ASN A 135 -11.21 -8.00 13.21
N CYS A 136 -11.45 -7.26 12.12
CA CYS A 136 -10.72 -6.04 11.75
C CYS A 136 -9.23 -6.20 11.43
N ASN A 137 -8.69 -7.41 11.29
CA ASN A 137 -7.26 -7.63 10.99
C ASN A 137 -6.79 -6.93 9.71
N GLY A 138 -7.60 -6.97 8.64
CA GLY A 138 -7.29 -6.24 7.40
C GLY A 138 -7.32 -4.71 7.59
N LYS A 139 -8.20 -4.20 8.46
CA LYS A 139 -8.24 -2.78 8.81
C LYS A 139 -7.03 -2.39 9.65
N LEU A 140 -6.65 -3.19 10.66
CA LEU A 140 -5.43 -3.01 11.45
C LEU A 140 -4.21 -2.93 10.54
N LEU A 141 -4.01 -3.94 9.69
CA LEU A 141 -2.86 -4.07 8.82
C LEU A 141 -2.71 -2.88 7.85
N SER A 142 -3.83 -2.38 7.33
CA SER A 142 -3.82 -1.22 6.43
C SER A 142 -3.69 0.10 7.19
N LYS A 143 -4.54 0.35 8.20
CA LYS A 143 -4.66 1.63 8.89
C LYS A 143 -3.52 1.93 9.85
N ALA A 144 -2.82 0.92 10.38
CA ALA A 144 -1.63 1.16 11.19
C ALA A 144 -0.53 1.91 10.42
N ARG A 145 -0.47 1.75 9.09
CA ARG A 145 0.44 2.54 8.24
C ARG A 145 0.13 4.03 8.29
N PHE A 146 -1.15 4.41 8.33
CA PHE A 146 -1.55 5.80 8.50
C PHE A 146 -1.20 6.35 9.89
N MET A 147 -1.33 5.53 10.92
CA MET A 147 -0.89 5.91 12.28
C MET A 147 0.61 6.15 12.32
N PHE A 148 1.39 5.26 11.70
CA PHE A 148 2.84 5.41 11.58
C PHE A 148 3.24 6.67 10.80
N ILE A 149 2.59 6.93 9.66
CA ILE A 149 2.80 8.16 8.88
C ILE A 149 2.50 9.40 9.72
N LYS A 150 1.35 9.44 10.42
CA LYS A 150 0.98 10.57 11.29
C LYS A 150 2.04 10.85 12.37
N GLN A 151 2.51 9.81 13.04
CA GLN A 151 3.45 9.94 14.16
C GLN A 151 4.85 10.33 13.72
N HIS A 152 5.24 9.94 12.49
CA HIS A 152 6.58 10.15 11.96
C HIS A 152 6.57 10.96 10.66
N GLN A 153 5.69 11.95 10.57
CA GLN A 153 5.33 12.66 9.34
C GLN A 153 6.53 13.23 8.56
N GLN A 154 7.58 13.67 9.25
CA GLN A 154 8.80 14.18 8.63
C GLN A 154 9.52 13.17 7.73
N ARG A 155 9.23 11.88 7.86
CA ARG A 155 9.78 10.78 7.05
C ARG A 155 8.99 10.54 5.76
N PHE A 156 7.84 11.19 5.60
CA PHE A 156 6.88 10.88 4.53
C PHE A 156 6.48 12.12 3.74
N ALA A 157 6.19 11.91 2.47
CA ALA A 157 5.70 12.94 1.59
C ALA A 157 4.27 13.35 1.97
N GLN A 158 3.86 14.53 1.49
CA GLN A 158 2.49 15.02 1.71
C GLN A 158 1.44 14.31 0.85
N THR A 159 1.86 13.77 -0.30
CA THR A 159 1.02 12.90 -1.13
C THR A 159 1.33 11.45 -0.78
N VAL A 160 0.30 10.69 -0.44
CA VAL A 160 0.36 9.25 -0.24
C VAL A 160 -0.42 8.58 -1.37
N ILE A 161 0.19 7.59 -2.01
CA ILE A 161 -0.39 6.81 -3.09
C ILE A 161 -0.50 5.33 -2.71
N ALA A 162 -1.33 4.60 -3.44
CA ALA A 162 -1.30 3.15 -3.48
C ALA A 162 -1.58 2.70 -4.93
N GLU A 163 -0.66 1.92 -5.51
CA GLU A 163 -0.90 1.25 -6.77
C GLU A 163 -1.69 -0.04 -6.50
N MET A 164 -2.88 -0.13 -7.09
CA MET A 164 -3.78 -1.25 -6.85
C MET A 164 -3.61 -2.25 -7.98
N ARG A 165 -3.30 -3.51 -7.64
CA ARG A 165 -3.23 -4.61 -8.61
C ARG A 165 -4.46 -4.63 -9.53
N GLY A 166 -4.21 -4.57 -10.83
CA GLY A 166 -5.20 -4.57 -11.90
C GLY A 166 -5.77 -5.96 -12.20
N VAL A 167 -6.55 -6.05 -13.28
CA VAL A 167 -7.25 -7.30 -13.62
C VAL A 167 -6.29 -8.29 -14.28
N SER A 168 -6.22 -9.49 -13.70
CA SER A 168 -5.55 -10.67 -14.25
C SER A 168 -6.40 -11.91 -14.00
N ASP A 169 -6.28 -12.95 -14.81
CA ASP A 169 -6.90 -14.25 -14.53
C ASP A 169 -6.07 -15.11 -13.55
N GLU A 170 -6.53 -16.33 -13.28
CA GLU A 170 -5.88 -17.28 -12.38
C GLU A 170 -4.49 -17.73 -12.85
N ASN A 171 -4.19 -17.61 -14.15
CA ASN A 171 -2.89 -17.89 -14.73
C ASN A 171 -1.98 -16.65 -14.75
N GLY A 172 -2.42 -15.54 -14.15
CA GLY A 172 -1.70 -14.28 -14.17
C GLY A 172 -1.82 -13.50 -15.49
N SER A 173 -2.76 -13.84 -16.36
CA SER A 173 -2.89 -13.18 -17.66
C SER A 173 -3.73 -11.90 -17.56
N SER A 174 -3.14 -10.74 -17.87
CA SER A 174 -3.85 -9.45 -17.94
C SER A 174 -4.27 -9.11 -19.37
N PRO A 175 -5.55 -8.77 -19.64
CA PRO A 175 -5.98 -8.32 -20.97
C PRO A 175 -5.26 -7.06 -21.45
N PHE A 176 -4.89 -6.17 -20.52
CA PHE A 176 -4.15 -4.95 -20.85
C PHE A 176 -2.72 -5.28 -21.27
N TRP A 177 -2.03 -6.13 -20.50
CA TRP A 177 -0.70 -6.58 -20.86
C TRP A 177 -0.68 -7.33 -22.18
N GLN A 178 -1.60 -8.24 -22.44
CA GLN A 178 -1.64 -9.00 -23.70
C GLN A 178 -1.64 -8.09 -24.93
N TRP A 179 -2.38 -6.97 -24.86
CA TRP A 179 -2.37 -5.98 -25.94
C TRP A 179 -1.02 -5.27 -26.04
N LEU A 180 -0.40 -4.88 -24.92
CA LEU A 180 0.94 -4.28 -24.93
C LEU A 180 2.00 -5.26 -25.47
N GLU A 181 1.95 -6.51 -25.07
CA GLU A 181 2.83 -7.59 -25.52
C GLU A 181 2.78 -7.73 -27.03
N GLU A 182 1.60 -7.97 -27.60
CA GLU A 182 1.43 -8.13 -29.05
C GLU A 182 2.00 -6.96 -29.87
N HIS A 183 1.97 -5.73 -29.34
CA HIS A 183 2.28 -4.51 -30.10
C HIS A 183 3.65 -3.91 -29.79
N PHE A 184 4.22 -4.12 -28.59
CA PHE A 184 5.42 -3.43 -28.12
C PHE A 184 6.46 -4.36 -27.48
N PHE A 185 6.05 -5.48 -26.86
CA PHE A 185 6.97 -6.34 -26.12
C PHE A 185 7.06 -7.74 -26.73
N SER A 186 8.26 -8.18 -27.08
CA SER A 186 8.50 -9.61 -27.39
C SER A 186 8.75 -10.44 -26.12
N MET A 187 7.96 -10.22 -25.06
CA MET A 187 8.13 -10.80 -23.72
C MET A 187 6.79 -11.01 -23.03
N ASP A 188 6.60 -12.16 -22.36
CA ASP A 188 5.37 -12.50 -21.65
C ASP A 188 5.20 -11.76 -20.31
N PHE A 189 3.95 -11.73 -19.79
CA PHE A 189 3.61 -11.02 -18.54
C PHE A 189 4.42 -11.52 -17.34
N PRO A 190 4.54 -12.84 -17.08
CA PRO A 190 5.27 -13.32 -15.91
C PRO A 190 6.75 -12.91 -15.94
N THR A 191 7.37 -12.87 -17.12
CA THR A 191 8.75 -12.37 -17.24
C THR A 191 8.81 -10.87 -16.96
N ALA A 192 7.90 -10.06 -17.51
CA ALA A 192 7.87 -8.62 -17.25
C ALA A 192 7.59 -8.29 -15.77
N ASP A 193 6.65 -9.01 -15.14
CA ASP A 193 6.29 -8.92 -13.71
C ASP A 193 7.51 -9.28 -12.83
N TYR A 194 8.20 -10.37 -13.16
CA TYR A 194 9.43 -10.79 -12.48
C TYR A 194 10.56 -9.77 -12.65
N LEU A 195 10.84 -9.31 -13.88
CA LEU A 195 11.89 -8.32 -14.15
C LEU A 195 11.64 -7.01 -13.38
N THR A 196 10.38 -6.58 -13.34
CA THR A 196 9.96 -5.40 -12.56
C THR A 196 10.14 -5.64 -11.07
N GLY A 197 9.70 -6.80 -10.55
CA GLY A 197 9.85 -7.19 -9.15
C GLY A 197 11.32 -7.27 -8.71
N ILE A 198 12.23 -7.67 -9.60
CA ILE A 198 13.67 -7.70 -9.32
C ILE A 198 14.39 -6.36 -9.54
N GLY A 199 13.65 -5.30 -9.84
CA GLY A 199 14.20 -3.95 -10.03
C GLY A 199 14.88 -3.72 -11.38
N GLN A 200 14.79 -4.66 -12.33
CA GLN A 200 15.31 -4.46 -13.68
C GLN A 200 14.34 -3.64 -14.52
N LYS A 201 14.19 -2.35 -14.21
CA LYS A 201 13.22 -1.45 -14.87
C LYS A 201 13.73 -0.78 -16.15
N VAL A 202 14.98 -1.03 -16.54
CA VAL A 202 15.61 -0.41 -17.73
C VAL A 202 14.83 -0.71 -19.01
N PHE A 203 14.32 -1.94 -19.16
CA PHE A 203 13.54 -2.34 -20.33
C PHE A 203 12.25 -1.50 -20.49
N ILE A 204 11.70 -0.97 -19.39
CA ILE A 204 10.49 -0.13 -19.43
C ILE A 204 10.79 1.15 -20.21
N ALA A 205 11.89 1.83 -19.89
CA ALA A 205 12.29 3.06 -20.59
C ALA A 205 12.66 2.81 -22.07
N GLU A 206 13.12 1.61 -22.39
CA GLU A 206 13.55 1.22 -23.73
C GLU A 206 12.39 0.76 -24.63
N LEU A 207 11.39 0.08 -24.05
CA LEU A 207 10.33 -0.61 -24.81
C LEU A 207 8.96 0.06 -24.68
N MET A 208 8.68 0.84 -23.62
CA MET A 208 7.36 1.48 -23.46
C MET A 208 7.10 2.53 -24.55
N PRO A 209 5.86 2.65 -25.03
CA PRO A 209 5.47 3.67 -26.00
C PRO A 209 5.73 5.08 -25.48
N LYS A 210 6.56 5.85 -26.19
CA LYS A 210 6.90 7.24 -25.84
C LYS A 210 5.81 8.26 -26.19
N TYR A 211 4.85 7.87 -27.02
CA TYR A 211 3.76 8.72 -27.47
C TYR A 211 2.43 8.25 -26.90
N PRO A 212 1.43 9.14 -26.73
CA PRO A 212 0.15 8.78 -26.18
C PRO A 212 -0.52 7.64 -26.95
N ILE A 213 -1.02 6.64 -26.22
CA ILE A 213 -1.76 5.52 -26.78
C ILE A 213 -3.24 5.87 -26.75
N TYR A 214 -3.86 5.87 -27.92
CA TYR A 214 -5.30 6.05 -28.05
C TYR A 214 -6.04 4.84 -27.49
N VAL A 215 -6.83 5.02 -26.43
CA VAL A 215 -7.55 3.92 -25.74
C VAL A 215 -8.46 3.18 -26.71
N ASN A 216 -9.06 3.86 -27.69
CA ASN A 216 -9.92 3.22 -28.67
C ASN A 216 -9.18 2.33 -29.69
N LEU A 217 -7.84 2.32 -29.71
CA LEU A 217 -7.03 1.39 -30.50
C LEU A 217 -6.72 0.07 -29.77
N LEU A 218 -6.94 0.02 -28.45
CA LEU A 218 -6.77 -1.20 -27.66
C LEU A 218 -7.84 -2.25 -28.02
N SER A 219 -7.62 -3.51 -27.67
CA SER A 219 -8.68 -4.51 -27.67
C SER A 219 -9.84 -4.11 -26.74
N LYS A 220 -11.03 -4.67 -26.93
CA LYS A 220 -12.19 -4.31 -26.10
C LYS A 220 -12.02 -4.78 -24.66
N GLU A 221 -11.33 -5.89 -24.49
CA GLU A 221 -10.96 -6.51 -23.23
C GLU A 221 -9.94 -5.63 -22.49
N ALA A 222 -8.90 -5.14 -23.17
CA ALA A 222 -7.92 -4.21 -22.59
C ALA A 222 -8.57 -2.88 -22.19
N GLN A 223 -9.48 -2.33 -23.01
CA GLN A 223 -10.23 -1.11 -22.68
C GLN A 223 -11.07 -1.29 -21.40
N ALA A 224 -11.69 -2.46 -21.23
CA ALA A 224 -12.61 -2.71 -20.12
C ALA A 224 -11.93 -2.81 -18.75
N VAL A 225 -10.63 -3.13 -18.72
CA VAL A 225 -9.89 -3.31 -17.46
C VAL A 225 -9.13 -2.07 -16.98
N ILE A 226 -9.06 -1.00 -17.77
CA ILE A 226 -8.37 0.24 -17.38
C ILE A 226 -9.01 0.83 -16.12
N GLY A 227 -8.18 1.04 -15.08
CA GLY A 227 -8.61 1.55 -13.79
C GLY A 227 -9.46 0.58 -12.98
N GLN A 228 -9.55 -0.69 -13.39
CA GLN A 228 -10.22 -1.75 -12.63
C GLN A 228 -9.20 -2.51 -11.78
N VAL A 229 -9.64 -3.00 -10.62
CA VAL A 229 -8.80 -3.79 -9.71
C VAL A 229 -9.09 -5.28 -9.85
N HIS A 230 -8.11 -6.12 -9.50
CA HIS A 230 -8.33 -7.54 -9.26
C HIS A 230 -9.41 -7.78 -8.19
N ASP A 231 -10.11 -8.92 -8.25
CA ASP A 231 -11.18 -9.24 -7.30
C ASP A 231 -10.67 -9.31 -5.84
N ASN A 232 -9.49 -9.91 -5.63
CA ASN A 232 -8.81 -9.94 -4.33
C ASN A 232 -8.40 -8.54 -3.82
N THR A 233 -8.35 -7.53 -4.68
CA THR A 233 -7.96 -6.15 -4.36
C THR A 233 -9.15 -5.26 -3.99
N ARG A 234 -10.39 -5.68 -4.31
CA ARG A 234 -11.62 -4.90 -4.04
C ARG A 234 -11.77 -4.46 -2.56
N PRO A 235 -11.51 -5.31 -1.55
CA PRO A 235 -11.62 -4.87 -0.16
C PRO A 235 -10.61 -3.77 0.19
N ALA A 236 -9.39 -3.85 -0.34
CA ALA A 236 -8.32 -2.90 -0.08
C ALA A 236 -8.64 -1.51 -0.67
N ILE A 237 -9.06 -1.44 -1.95
CA ILE A 237 -9.41 -0.15 -2.56
C ILE A 237 -10.63 0.49 -1.88
N GLN A 238 -11.61 -0.30 -1.43
CA GLN A 238 -12.77 0.24 -0.73
C GLN A 238 -12.38 0.84 0.64
N LEU A 239 -11.44 0.21 1.34
CA LEU A 239 -10.87 0.76 2.57
C LEU A 239 -10.17 2.09 2.28
N LEU A 240 -9.30 2.15 1.27
CA LEU A 240 -8.59 3.40 0.92
C LEU A 240 -9.57 4.52 0.53
N LYS A 241 -10.62 4.22 -0.24
CA LYS A 241 -11.68 5.19 -0.55
C LYS A 241 -12.37 5.71 0.71
N SER A 242 -12.66 4.84 1.68
CA SER A 242 -13.24 5.27 2.97
C SER A 242 -12.30 6.15 3.79
N GLU A 243 -10.99 6.05 3.54
CA GLU A 243 -9.96 6.87 4.15
C GLU A 243 -9.75 8.20 3.43
N GLY A 244 -10.38 8.43 2.28
CA GLY A 244 -10.26 9.67 1.50
C GLY A 244 -9.34 9.58 0.28
N PHE A 245 -8.89 8.38 -0.10
CA PHE A 245 -8.14 8.19 -1.34
C PHE A 245 -9.05 8.32 -2.56
N THR A 246 -8.51 8.94 -3.62
CA THR A 246 -9.22 9.24 -4.87
C THR A 246 -8.43 8.74 -6.08
N PHE A 247 -9.14 8.38 -7.15
CA PHE A 247 -8.52 7.99 -8.42
C PHE A 247 -8.48 9.20 -9.35
N ASN A 248 -7.27 9.64 -9.72
CA ASN A 248 -7.05 10.83 -10.55
C ASN A 248 -6.53 10.50 -11.95
N GLY A 249 -6.89 9.32 -12.47
CA GLY A 249 -6.59 8.93 -13.84
C GLY A 249 -5.22 8.30 -14.05
N TYR A 250 -4.49 7.93 -13.00
CA TYR A 250 -3.20 7.24 -13.14
C TYR A 250 -3.39 5.73 -12.99
N VAL A 251 -2.85 4.97 -13.94
CA VAL A 251 -2.91 3.51 -13.94
C VAL A 251 -1.52 2.91 -14.11
N ASP A 252 -1.34 1.70 -13.58
CA ASP A 252 -0.14 0.90 -13.78
C ASP A 252 0.13 0.67 -15.28
N ILE A 253 1.40 0.54 -15.62
CA ILE A 253 1.88 0.40 -16.99
C ILE A 253 1.81 -1.04 -17.53
N PHE A 254 1.55 -2.03 -16.67
CA PHE A 254 1.47 -3.45 -17.03
C PHE A 254 0.04 -3.99 -17.03
N ASP A 255 -0.74 -3.74 -15.98
CA ASP A 255 -2.08 -4.31 -15.79
C ASP A 255 -3.22 -3.27 -15.77
N ALA A 256 -2.87 -1.99 -15.92
CA ALA A 256 -3.78 -0.84 -15.86
C ALA A 256 -4.62 -0.74 -14.57
N GLY A 257 -4.14 -1.35 -13.48
CA GLY A 257 -4.67 -1.17 -12.15
C GLY A 257 -4.58 0.30 -11.71
N PRO A 258 -5.59 0.83 -10.98
CA PRO A 258 -5.62 2.23 -10.62
C PRO A 258 -4.59 2.57 -9.53
N THR A 259 -3.87 3.68 -9.70
CA THR A 259 -3.18 4.36 -8.60
C THR A 259 -4.17 5.30 -7.93
N VAL A 260 -4.39 5.11 -6.62
CA VAL A 260 -5.22 6.02 -5.80
C VAL A 260 -4.34 6.87 -4.92
N GLU A 261 -4.73 8.12 -4.68
CA GLU A 261 -3.95 9.07 -3.89
C GLU A 261 -4.77 9.85 -2.86
N ALA A 262 -4.11 10.29 -1.80
CA ALA A 262 -4.62 11.22 -0.81
C ALA A 262 -3.51 12.16 -0.33
N LYS A 263 -3.87 13.38 0.07
CA LYS A 263 -3.00 14.18 0.95
C LYS A 263 -3.06 13.59 2.35
N VAL A 264 -1.94 13.59 3.08
CA VAL A 264 -1.87 13.04 4.45
C VAL A 264 -2.98 13.61 5.34
N ASP A 265 -3.17 14.93 5.34
CA ASP A 265 -4.20 15.59 6.15
C ASP A 265 -5.64 15.25 5.71
N ASN A 266 -5.81 14.63 4.54
CA ASN A 266 -7.10 14.14 4.06
C ASN A 266 -7.37 12.68 4.45
N ILE A 267 -6.40 11.96 5.02
CA ILE A 267 -6.58 10.57 5.45
C ILE A 267 -7.40 10.54 6.74
N ALA A 268 -8.53 9.82 6.74
CA ALA A 268 -9.47 9.81 7.87
C ALA A 268 -8.84 9.34 9.18
N THR A 269 -8.09 8.23 9.16
CA THR A 269 -7.33 7.74 10.31
C THR A 269 -6.30 8.78 10.80
N VAL A 270 -5.60 9.47 9.90
CA VAL A 270 -4.64 10.53 10.30
C VAL A 270 -5.35 11.69 10.99
N ARG A 271 -6.48 12.17 10.45
CA ARG A 271 -7.24 13.27 11.06
C ARG A 271 -7.84 12.91 12.41
N ASN A 272 -8.40 11.71 12.52
CA ASN A 272 -9.19 11.31 13.69
C ASN A 272 -8.34 10.80 14.85
N ALA A 273 -7.12 10.34 14.56
CA ALA A 273 -6.21 9.82 15.57
C ALA A 273 -5.74 10.92 16.54
N GLN A 274 -5.85 10.63 17.84
CA GLN A 274 -5.49 11.52 18.94
C GLN A 274 -4.60 10.79 19.95
N ASN A 275 -3.81 11.54 20.71
CA ASN A 275 -2.96 10.98 21.75
C ASN A 275 -3.68 11.00 23.11
N PHE A 276 -3.58 9.90 23.84
CA PHE A 276 -4.16 9.72 25.16
C PHE A 276 -3.08 9.25 26.13
N SER A 277 -3.13 9.71 27.38
CA SER A 277 -2.32 9.13 28.46
C SER A 277 -2.82 7.72 28.77
N VAL A 278 -1.90 6.78 29.01
CA VAL A 278 -2.23 5.41 29.38
C VAL A 278 -2.49 5.32 30.88
N GLU A 279 -3.60 4.70 31.26
CA GLU A 279 -3.88 4.21 32.61
C GLU A 279 -3.98 2.68 32.58
N ILE A 280 -3.46 2.00 33.60
CA ILE A 280 -3.53 0.54 33.66
C ILE A 280 -4.71 0.12 34.55
N GLY A 281 -5.59 -0.70 34.00
CA GLY A 281 -6.78 -1.19 34.70
C GLY A 281 -7.62 -2.14 33.87
N GLU A 282 -8.84 -2.38 34.33
CA GLU A 282 -9.81 -3.22 33.61
C GLU A 282 -10.42 -2.44 32.43
N MET A 283 -10.37 -3.04 31.25
CA MET A 283 -11.01 -2.48 30.06
C MET A 283 -12.50 -2.82 30.04
N THR A 284 -13.31 -1.87 29.59
CA THR A 284 -14.75 -2.05 29.34
C THR A 284 -15.09 -1.54 27.96
N GLY A 285 -16.31 -1.76 27.45
CA GLY A 285 -16.78 -1.24 26.16
C GLY A 285 -16.50 -2.16 24.96
N ASP A 286 -17.16 -1.86 23.85
CA ASP A 286 -17.22 -2.70 22.64
C ASP A 286 -16.86 -1.95 21.35
N THR A 287 -16.45 -0.68 21.45
CA THR A 287 -16.03 0.11 20.29
C THR A 287 -14.65 -0.39 19.85
N MET A 288 -14.54 -0.81 18.59
CA MET A 288 -13.26 -1.22 18.01
C MET A 288 -12.37 0.01 17.81
N VAL A 289 -11.25 0.05 18.52
CA VAL A 289 -10.29 1.16 18.52
C VAL A 289 -8.95 0.65 18.02
N LEU A 290 -8.37 1.35 17.04
CA LEU A 290 -6.99 1.19 16.61
C LEU A 290 -6.11 1.97 17.58
N LEU A 291 -5.19 1.27 18.21
CA LEU A 291 -4.18 1.81 19.12
C LEU A 291 -2.80 1.66 18.49
N ALA A 292 -1.94 2.65 18.69
CA ALA A 292 -0.53 2.57 18.33
C ALA A 292 0.33 3.29 19.37
N ASN A 293 1.49 2.71 19.72
CA ASN A 293 2.52 3.46 20.43
C ASN A 293 3.17 4.49 19.49
N ASP A 294 4.00 5.39 20.01
CA ASP A 294 4.67 6.46 19.26
C ASP A 294 6.11 6.11 18.85
N LYS A 295 6.51 4.85 19.02
CA LYS A 295 7.89 4.40 18.77
C LYS A 295 8.14 4.23 17.28
N LEU A 296 9.42 4.29 16.90
CA LEU A 296 9.87 4.03 15.54
C LEU A 296 10.28 2.55 15.38
N GLU A 297 11.42 2.16 15.96
CA GLU A 297 11.96 0.78 15.88
C GLU A 297 11.07 -0.25 16.58
N ASP A 298 10.46 0.15 17.68
CA ASP A 298 9.55 -0.67 18.48
C ASP A 298 8.08 -0.30 18.24
N PHE A 299 7.75 0.17 17.03
CA PHE A 299 6.37 0.50 16.69
C PHE A 299 5.45 -0.71 16.96
N ARG A 300 4.32 -0.47 17.62
CA ARG A 300 3.29 -1.50 17.87
C ARG A 300 1.93 -0.90 17.63
N ALA A 301 1.08 -1.64 16.93
CA ALA A 301 -0.32 -1.26 16.76
C ALA A 301 -1.25 -2.48 16.88
N THR A 302 -2.47 -2.25 17.35
CA THR A 302 -3.50 -3.29 17.47
C THR A 302 -4.90 -2.70 17.37
N VAL A 303 -5.90 -3.56 17.18
CA VAL A 303 -7.31 -3.19 17.28
C VAL A 303 -7.95 -4.00 18.39
N VAL A 304 -8.57 -3.30 19.34
CA VAL A 304 -9.24 -3.92 20.49
C VAL A 304 -10.61 -3.28 20.73
N PRO A 305 -11.60 -4.04 21.23
CA PRO A 305 -12.84 -3.46 21.74
C PRO A 305 -12.56 -2.75 23.07
N MET A 306 -12.98 -1.49 23.18
CA MET A 306 -12.86 -0.72 24.42
C MET A 306 -13.85 0.44 24.49
N ALA A 307 -13.94 1.05 25.66
CA ALA A 307 -14.66 2.28 25.91
C ALA A 307 -13.83 3.42 25.35
N PHE A 308 -14.43 4.22 24.48
CA PHE A 308 -13.75 5.29 23.79
C PHE A 308 -14.58 6.57 23.83
N ASP A 309 -14.05 7.60 24.49
CA ASP A 309 -14.55 8.97 24.42
C ASP A 309 -13.41 9.86 23.92
N SER A 310 -13.57 10.43 22.73
CA SER A 310 -12.58 11.32 22.12
C SER A 310 -12.34 12.61 22.90
N ARG A 311 -13.16 12.91 23.92
CA ARG A 311 -12.99 14.06 24.82
C ARG A 311 -12.21 13.69 26.09
N SER A 312 -11.96 12.41 26.33
CA SER A 312 -11.11 11.95 27.43
C SER A 312 -9.65 12.32 27.16
N ASN A 313 -8.88 12.53 28.22
CA ASN A 313 -7.43 12.72 28.13
C ASN A 313 -6.66 11.40 28.31
N SER A 314 -7.32 10.35 28.78
CA SER A 314 -6.69 9.05 29.04
C SER A 314 -7.53 7.89 28.53
N LEU A 315 -6.85 6.76 28.30
CA LEU A 315 -7.44 5.48 27.97
C LEU A 315 -6.95 4.44 28.98
N VAL A 316 -7.87 3.62 29.46
CA VAL A 316 -7.55 2.47 30.33
C VAL A 316 -7.18 1.29 29.45
N LEU A 317 -6.00 0.73 29.65
CA LEU A 317 -5.52 -0.48 29.01
C LEU A 317 -5.30 -1.57 30.07
N THR A 318 -5.53 -2.83 29.72
CA THR A 318 -5.05 -3.94 30.57
C THR A 318 -3.53 -3.96 30.59
N GLN A 319 -2.94 -4.57 31.63
CA GLN A 319 -1.49 -4.76 31.70
C GLN A 319 -0.96 -5.53 30.48
N GLU A 320 -1.67 -6.59 30.06
CA GLU A 320 -1.31 -7.40 28.88
C GLU A 320 -1.26 -6.57 27.59
N LEU A 321 -2.27 -5.72 27.36
CA LEU A 321 -2.32 -4.85 26.18
C LEU A 321 -1.22 -3.78 26.21
N ALA A 322 -0.99 -3.17 27.37
CA ALA A 322 0.08 -2.20 27.54
C ALA A 322 1.46 -2.83 27.29
N ASP A 323 1.71 -4.01 27.84
CA ASP A 323 2.95 -4.77 27.61
C ASP A 323 3.14 -5.10 26.13
N ALA A 324 2.08 -5.56 25.44
CA ALA A 324 2.13 -5.87 24.01
C ALA A 324 2.38 -4.64 23.12
N LEU A 325 1.90 -3.46 23.54
CA LEU A 325 2.18 -2.17 22.89
C LEU A 325 3.50 -1.53 23.36
N HIS A 326 4.22 -2.16 24.28
CA HIS A 326 5.42 -1.63 24.93
C HIS A 326 5.19 -0.29 25.64
N LEU A 327 4.05 -0.14 26.31
CA LEU A 327 3.61 1.04 27.04
C LEU A 327 3.51 0.76 28.54
N LYS A 328 3.58 1.82 29.34
CA LYS A 328 3.37 1.83 30.79
C LYS A 328 2.35 2.90 31.17
N SER A 329 1.85 2.83 32.40
CA SER A 329 1.03 3.92 32.96
C SER A 329 1.77 5.26 32.86
N GLY A 330 1.11 6.28 32.31
CA GLY A 330 1.68 7.61 32.06
C GLY A 330 2.37 7.78 30.69
N ASP A 331 2.60 6.70 29.93
CA ASP A 331 3.02 6.82 28.53
C ASP A 331 1.84 7.31 27.66
N PHE A 332 2.12 7.66 26.40
CA PHE A 332 1.08 8.05 25.44
C PHE A 332 0.78 6.93 24.44
N VAL A 333 -0.50 6.80 24.11
CA VAL A 333 -0.99 5.96 23.02
C VAL A 333 -1.77 6.81 22.02
N THR A 334 -1.50 6.65 20.73
CA THR A 334 -2.33 7.26 19.69
C THR A 334 -3.50 6.32 19.40
N ALA A 335 -4.72 6.84 19.41
CA ALA A 335 -5.93 6.04 19.23
C ALA A 335 -6.93 6.68 18.26
N THR A 336 -7.66 5.85 17.52
CA THR A 336 -8.83 6.23 16.72
C THR A 336 -9.83 5.07 16.64
N PRO A 337 -11.15 5.34 16.59
CA PRO A 337 -12.12 4.33 16.17
C PRO A 337 -11.83 3.80 14.76
N VAL A 338 -12.15 2.53 14.52
CA VAL A 338 -11.79 1.77 13.30
C VAL A 338 -12.70 1.97 12.10
#